data_AF-A0A926IIB9-F1
#
_entry.id   AF-A0A926IIB9-F1
#
_cell.length_a   1.000
_cell.length_b   1.000
_cell.length_c   1.000
_cell.angle_alpha   90.00
_cell.angle_beta   90.00
_cell.angle_gamma   90.00
#
_symmetry.space_group_name_H-M   'P 1'
#
loop_
_entity.id
_entity.type
_entity.pdbx_description
1 polymer ?
#
loop_
_entity_poly.entity_id
_entity_poly.type
_entity_poly.pdbx_seq_one_letter_code
_entity_poly.pdbx_strand_id
1 'polypeptide(L)'
;MFDDFMSAEMLTTFAGLTGAVIVIVQFTKSIIKKRFGDSFIRVYAFAISLILTFIFGKNSFNAEGIVLSIINAMLITITSFGGYEMMADPMAQGKRK
;
A
#
# COMPACT_ATOMS: atom_id res chain seq x y z
N MET A 1 -11.28 -22.85 -12.66
CA MET A 1 -9.78 -22.75 -12.69
C MET A 1 -9.29 -21.29 -12.74
N PHE A 2 -10.18 -20.31 -12.50
CA PHE A 2 -9.85 -18.89 -12.31
C PHE A 2 -10.61 -18.32 -11.09
N ASP A 3 -11.12 -19.18 -10.21
CA ASP A 3 -12.10 -18.77 -9.21
C ASP A 3 -11.47 -18.03 -8.02
N ASP A 4 -10.14 -18.08 -7.84
CA ASP A 4 -9.42 -17.42 -6.73
C ASP A 4 -8.23 -16.57 -7.18
N PHE A 5 -8.43 -15.64 -8.13
CA PHE A 5 -7.36 -14.69 -8.48
C PHE A 5 -7.08 -13.69 -7.33
N MET A 6 -8.12 -13.28 -6.60
CA MET A 6 -8.02 -12.54 -5.34
C MET A 6 -9.08 -13.09 -4.37
N SER A 7 -8.63 -13.87 -3.39
CA SER A 7 -9.49 -14.45 -2.35
C SER A 7 -9.29 -13.76 -1.01
N ALA A 8 -10.24 -13.92 -0.08
CA ALA A 8 -10.10 -13.42 1.29
C ALA A 8 -8.85 -14.00 1.98
N GLU A 9 -8.52 -15.27 1.70
CA GLU A 9 -7.32 -15.91 2.23
C GLU A 9 -6.04 -15.27 1.67
N MET A 10 -6.01 -14.99 0.35
CA MET A 10 -4.88 -14.29 -0.27
C MET A 10 -4.69 -12.89 0.33
N LEU A 11 -5.78 -12.17 0.62
CA LEU A 11 -5.75 -10.86 1.30
C LEU A 11 -5.24 -10.91 2.74
N THR A 12 -5.12 -12.08 3.37
CA THR A 12 -4.44 -12.20 4.68
C THR A 12 -2.93 -12.29 4.56
N THR A 13 -2.39 -12.47 3.35
CA THR A 13 -0.95 -12.58 3.09
C THR A 13 -0.34 -11.23 2.77
N PHE A 14 0.96 -11.09 3.02
CA PHE A 14 1.70 -9.88 2.65
C PHE A 14 1.61 -9.56 1.16
N ALA A 15 1.74 -10.58 0.30
CA ALA A 15 1.70 -10.41 -1.15
C ALA A 15 0.30 -9.97 -1.62
N GLY A 16 -0.76 -10.57 -1.08
CA GLY A 16 -2.14 -10.21 -1.42
C GLY A 16 -2.51 -8.81 -0.94
N LEU A 17 -2.13 -8.43 0.29
CA LEU A 17 -2.31 -7.05 0.78
C LEU A 17 -1.55 -6.04 -0.08
N THR A 18 -0.30 -6.33 -0.41
CA THR A 18 0.53 -5.45 -1.24
C THR A 18 -0.05 -5.29 -2.64
N GLY A 19 -0.47 -6.40 -3.26
CA GLY A 19 -1.14 -6.37 -4.56
C GLY A 19 -2.44 -5.57 -4.52
N ALA A 20 -3.27 -5.76 -3.50
CA ALA A 20 -4.51 -5.01 -3.32
C ALA A 20 -4.24 -3.50 -3.15
N VAL A 21 -3.28 -3.11 -2.32
CA VAL A 21 -2.87 -1.71 -2.13
C VAL A 21 -2.37 -1.11 -3.44
N ILE A 22 -1.54 -1.83 -4.20
CA ILE A 22 -1.06 -1.38 -5.53
C ILE A 22 -2.25 -1.10 -6.44
N VAL A 23 -3.16 -2.05 -6.60
CA VAL A 23 -4.32 -1.89 -7.50
C VAL A 23 -5.14 -0.67 -7.07
N ILE A 24 -5.52 -0.59 -5.80
CA ILE A 24 -6.34 0.53 -5.29
C ILE A 24 -5.65 1.87 -5.52
N VAL A 25 -4.38 2.00 -5.12
CA VAL A 25 -3.63 3.25 -5.24
C VAL A 25 -3.43 3.63 -6.70
N GLN A 26 -3.12 2.69 -7.58
CA GLN A 26 -2.87 2.97 -8.99
C GLN A 26 -4.12 3.49 -9.71
N PHE A 27 -5.31 2.97 -9.39
CA PHE A 27 -6.57 3.48 -9.95
C PHE A 27 -6.97 4.84 -9.36
N THR A 28 -6.69 5.06 -8.08
CA THR A 28 -7.18 6.25 -7.35
C THR A 28 -6.20 7.43 -7.35
N LYS A 29 -4.90 7.20 -7.60
CA LYS A 29 -3.87 8.25 -7.56
C LYS A 29 -4.16 9.43 -8.47
N SER A 30 -4.79 9.21 -9.64
CA SER A 30 -5.14 10.30 -10.57
C SER A 30 -6.15 11.27 -9.96
N ILE A 31 -7.10 10.75 -9.19
CA ILE A 31 -8.12 11.55 -8.50
C ILE A 31 -7.48 12.31 -7.34
N ILE A 32 -6.68 11.63 -6.53
CA ILE A 32 -6.00 12.23 -5.36
C ILE A 32 -5.01 13.30 -5.82
N LYS A 33 -4.21 13.04 -6.85
CA LYS A 33 -3.24 13.98 -7.42
C LYS A 33 -3.90 15.27 -7.89
N LYS A 34 -5.06 15.17 -8.55
CA LYS A 34 -5.81 16.34 -9.03
C LYS A 34 -6.36 17.21 -7.90
N ARG A 35 -6.68 16.62 -6.74
CA ARG A 35 -7.32 17.33 -5.62
C ARG A 35 -6.32 17.84 -4.57
N PHE A 36 -5.28 17.08 -4.28
CA PHE A 36 -4.38 17.32 -3.13
C PHE A 36 -2.89 17.40 -3.50
N GLY A 37 -2.54 17.22 -4.78
CA GLY A 37 -1.16 17.23 -5.25
C GLY A 37 -0.42 15.91 -5.04
N ASP A 38 0.81 15.83 -5.57
CA ASP A 38 1.56 14.57 -5.70
C ASP A 38 2.04 14.01 -4.35
N SER A 39 2.37 14.89 -3.40
CA SER A 39 2.86 14.48 -2.08
C SER A 39 1.82 13.73 -1.24
N PHE A 40 0.52 13.98 -1.50
CA PHE A 40 -0.57 13.34 -0.78
C PHE A 40 -0.79 11.88 -1.17
N ILE A 41 -0.28 11.43 -2.32
CA ILE A 41 -0.45 10.06 -2.80
C ILE A 41 0.23 9.07 -1.83
N ARG A 42 1.39 9.44 -1.27
CA ARG A 42 2.13 8.59 -0.30
C ARG A 42 1.36 8.41 1.00
N VAL A 43 0.84 9.50 1.57
CA VAL A 43 0.04 9.47 2.80
C VAL A 43 -1.27 8.70 2.57
N TYR A 44 -1.89 8.90 1.41
CA TYR A 44 -3.09 8.17 1.01
C TYR A 44 -2.84 6.66 0.90
N ALA A 45 -1.77 6.24 0.21
CA ALA A 45 -1.42 4.83 0.09
C ALA A 45 -1.11 4.20 1.46
N PHE A 46 -0.42 4.93 2.34
CA PHE A 46 -0.20 4.48 3.71
C PHE A 46 -1.52 4.27 4.47
N ALA A 47 -2.46 5.22 4.36
CA ALA A 47 -3.78 5.08 4.98
C ALA A 47 -4.54 3.85 4.46
N ILE A 48 -4.54 3.63 3.14
CA ILE A 48 -5.18 2.45 2.53
C ILE A 48 -4.50 1.16 3.02
N SER A 49 -3.17 1.13 3.05
CA SER A 49 -2.43 -0.02 3.54
C SER A 49 -2.77 -0.31 5.00
N LEU A 50 -2.83 0.71 5.84
CA LEU A 50 -3.15 0.57 7.26
C LEU A 50 -4.56 0.00 7.45
N ILE A 51 -5.55 0.54 6.73
CA ILE A 51 -6.93 0.05 6.77
C ILE A 51 -7.00 -1.42 6.37
N LEU A 52 -6.38 -1.79 5.24
CA LEU A 52 -6.41 -3.17 4.77
C LEU A 52 -5.68 -4.14 5.70
N THR A 53 -4.54 -3.74 6.27
CA THR A 53 -3.83 -4.53 7.27
C THR A 53 -4.63 -4.68 8.56
N PHE A 54 -5.45 -3.71 8.96
CA PHE A 54 -6.35 -3.89 10.10
C PHE A 54 -7.54 -4.82 9.81
N ILE A 55 -8.06 -4.80 8.59
CA ILE A 55 -9.22 -5.62 8.22
C ILE A 55 -8.82 -7.08 8.00
N PHE A 56 -7.71 -7.30 7.28
CA PHE A 56 -7.30 -8.64 6.84
C PHE A 56 -6.04 -9.17 7.54
N GLY A 57 -5.31 -8.31 8.26
CA GLY A 57 -4.20 -8.76 9.08
C GLY A 57 -4.74 -9.63 10.21
N LYS A 58 -4.21 -10.85 10.33
CA LYS A 58 -4.53 -11.80 11.41
C LYS A 58 -3.94 -11.35 12.75
N ASN A 59 -4.16 -10.09 13.12
CA ASN A 59 -3.61 -9.47 14.32
C ASN A 59 -4.70 -9.38 15.39
N SER A 60 -4.31 -9.64 16.64
CA SER A 60 -5.20 -9.41 17.78
C SER A 60 -5.32 -7.90 18.04
N PHE A 61 -6.45 -7.44 18.59
CA PHE A 61 -6.66 -6.03 18.98
C PHE A 61 -5.86 -5.61 20.23
N ASN A 62 -4.80 -6.36 20.57
CA ASN A 62 -3.90 -6.05 21.66
C ASN A 62 -2.85 -5.02 21.21
N ALA A 63 -2.16 -4.37 22.16
CA ALA A 63 -1.14 -3.35 21.86
C ALA A 63 -0.06 -3.85 20.87
N GLU A 64 0.37 -5.11 21.02
CA GLU A 64 1.32 -5.77 20.11
C GLU A 64 0.78 -5.88 18.68
N GLY A 65 -0.48 -6.29 18.52
CA GLY A 65 -1.11 -6.45 17.20
C GLY A 65 -1.33 -5.12 16.49
N ILE A 66 -1.63 -4.05 17.22
CA ILE A 66 -1.73 -2.69 16.67
C ILE A 66 -0.36 -2.23 16.14
N VAL A 67 0.71 -2.41 16.91
CA VAL A 67 2.07 -2.06 16.49
C VAL A 67 2.48 -2.88 15.26
N LEU A 68 2.20 -4.18 15.26
CA LEU A 68 2.49 -5.06 14.13
C LEU A 68 1.73 -4.66 12.86
N SER A 69 0.45 -4.27 12.99
CA SER A 69 -0.35 -3.75 11.87
C SER A 69 0.25 -2.47 11.26
N ILE A 70 0.75 -1.56 12.10
CA ILE A 70 1.39 -0.33 11.64
C ILE A 70 2.69 -0.64 10.90
N ILE A 71 3.53 -1.53 11.45
CA ILE A 71 4.79 -1.94 10.81
C ILE A 71 4.52 -2.62 9.46
N ASN A 72 3.57 -3.56 9.42
CA ASN A 72 3.17 -4.24 8.19
C ASN A 72 2.64 -3.25 7.15
N ALA A 73 1.82 -2.29 7.56
CA ALA A 73 1.30 -1.27 6.66
C ALA A 73 2.40 -0.36 6.09
N MET A 74 3.42 -0.01 6.89
CA MET A 74 4.59 0.72 6.38
C MET A 74 5.33 -0.10 5.32
N LEU A 75 5.61 -1.38 5.60
CA LEU A 75 6.30 -2.27 4.67
C LEU A 75 5.53 -2.40 3.36
N ILE A 76 4.23 -2.70 3.44
CA ILE A 76 3.36 -2.82 2.27
C ILE A 76 3.38 -1.53 1.46
N THR A 77 3.25 -0.36 2.11
CA THR A 77 3.28 0.94 1.43
C THR A 77 4.59 1.14 0.66
N ILE A 78 5.73 0.87 1.28
CA ILE A 78 7.05 0.98 0.64
C ILE A 78 7.14 0.03 -0.56
N THR A 79 6.72 -1.22 -0.40
CA THR A 79 6.71 -2.22 -1.47
C THR A 79 5.77 -1.82 -2.61
N SER A 80 4.58 -1.28 -2.32
CA SER A 80 3.60 -0.85 -3.31
C SER A 80 4.07 0.32 -4.18
N PHE A 81 4.98 1.16 -3.69
CA PHE A 81 5.61 2.22 -4.48
C PHE A 81 6.87 1.77 -5.23
N GLY A 82 7.24 0.49 -5.17
CA GLY A 82 8.47 -0.02 -5.77
C GLY A 82 9.68 0.22 -4.86
N GLY A 83 9.67 -0.42 -3.69
CA GLY A 83 10.53 -0.22 -2.51
C GLY A 83 12.07 -0.26 -2.66
N TYR A 84 12.61 -0.08 -3.86
CA TYR A 84 14.00 0.28 -4.09
C TYR A 84 14.16 1.55 -4.95
N GLU A 85 13.24 1.83 -5.89
CA GLU A 85 13.37 2.97 -6.82
C GLU A 85 13.21 4.32 -6.12
N MET A 86 12.30 4.44 -5.15
CA MET A 86 12.10 5.69 -4.38
C MET A 86 13.14 5.92 -3.28
N MET A 87 13.77 4.86 -2.76
CA MET A 87 14.86 4.99 -1.78
C MET A 87 16.22 5.21 -2.46
N ALA A 88 16.43 4.63 -3.65
CA ALA A 88 17.65 4.82 -4.44
C ALA A 88 17.66 6.16 -5.19
N ASP A 89 16.50 6.71 -5.59
CA ASP A 89 16.47 8.01 -6.25
C ASP A 89 15.23 8.87 -5.88
N PRO A 90 15.27 9.60 -4.75
CA PRO A 90 14.27 10.62 -4.42
C PRO A 90 14.34 11.86 -5.34
N MET A 91 15.33 11.95 -6.25
CA MET A 91 15.64 13.13 -7.07
C MET A 91 15.57 12.88 -8.58
N ALA A 92 14.99 11.78 -9.06
CA ALA A 92 14.70 11.55 -10.48
C ALA A 92 13.61 12.49 -11.01
N GLN A 93 13.91 13.79 -11.02
CA GLN A 93 13.33 14.77 -11.91
C GLN A 93 13.75 14.39 -13.33
N GLY A 94 13.06 13.39 -13.89
CA GLY A 94 13.09 13.13 -15.31
C GLY A 94 12.44 14.30 -16.03
N LYS A 95 13.23 15.34 -16.31
CA LYS A 95 12.93 16.33 -17.34
C LYS A 95 12.64 15.55 -18.62
N ARG A 96 11.36 15.32 -18.92
CA ARG A 96 10.92 15.07 -20.30
C ARG A 96 11.09 16.41 -21.03
N LYS A 97 12.21 16.54 -21.72
CA LYS A 97 12.30 17.41 -22.89
C LYS A 97 11.36 16.87 -23.97
#